data_AF-A0A957DCU4-F1
#
_entry.id   AF-A0A957DCU4-F1
#
_cell.length_a   1.000
_cell.length_b   1.000
_cell.length_c   1.000
_cell.angle_alpha   90.00
_cell.angle_beta   90.00
_cell.angle_gamma   90.00
#
_symmetry.space_group_name_H-M   'P 1'
#
loop_
_entity.id
_entity.type
_entity.pdbx_description
1 polymer ?
#
loop_
_entity_poly.entity_id
_entity_poly.type
_entity_poly.pdbx_seq_one_letter_code
_entity_poly.pdbx_strand_id
1 'polypeptide(L)'
;MTTQKLTLDQINTVPYYGKSFPFLPRKASVRNKEVWAFIKLQAKEIGLFPALAFWIAMPFRLGGVYRQYKEGMDLMKKSFGAEAKMEWAFLILTYKDMEKRHDAEYAYDFIKRAIQAAAPFVMNDMYQADYLAKFEDPFEAFW
;
A
#
# COMPACT_ATOMS: atom_id res chain seq x y z
N MET A 1 -5.04 22.28 8.41
CA MET A 1 -3.68 22.66 7.99
C MET A 1 -3.50 22.25 6.53
N THR A 2 -2.94 23.10 5.67
CA THR A 2 -2.76 22.76 4.24
C THR A 2 -1.53 21.88 4.08
N THR A 3 -1.71 20.60 3.77
CA THR A 3 -0.59 19.67 3.53
C THR A 3 0.15 20.10 2.25
N GLN A 4 1.34 20.68 2.41
CA GLN A 4 2.17 21.13 1.30
C GLN A 4 2.67 19.91 0.51
N LYS A 5 2.40 19.86 -0.80
CA LYS A 5 2.86 18.77 -1.67
C LYS A 5 4.36 18.91 -1.93
N LEU A 6 5.12 17.83 -1.71
CA LEU A 6 6.56 17.80 -1.97
C LEU A 6 6.85 17.66 -3.46
N THR A 7 7.89 18.36 -3.95
CA THR A 7 8.46 18.16 -5.29
C THR A 7 9.33 16.90 -5.34
N LEU A 8 9.64 16.40 -6.53
CA LEU A 8 10.56 15.24 -6.72
C LEU A 8 11.92 15.46 -6.06
N ASP A 9 12.47 16.68 -6.16
CA ASP A 9 13.76 17.01 -5.55
C ASP A 9 13.68 17.01 -4.01
N GLN A 10 12.54 17.41 -3.44
CA GLN A 10 12.29 17.38 -2.00
C GLN A 10 12.01 15.97 -1.47
N ILE A 11 11.48 15.07 -2.30
CA ILE A 11 11.25 13.68 -1.92
C ILE A 11 12.57 12.97 -1.57
N ASN A 12 13.66 13.28 -2.29
CA ASN A 12 14.97 12.69 -2.05
C ASN A 12 15.63 13.15 -0.74
N THR A 13 15.14 14.23 -0.13
CA THR A 13 15.65 14.75 1.15
C THR A 13 14.86 14.25 2.35
N VAL A 14 13.77 13.51 2.13
CA VAL A 14 12.98 12.89 3.20
C VAL A 14 13.78 11.73 3.82
N PRO A 15 14.10 11.80 5.13
CA PRO A 15 14.80 10.72 5.80
C PRO A 15 14.05 9.39 5.63
N TYR A 16 14.77 8.34 5.26
CA TYR A 16 14.26 6.97 5.08
C TYR A 16 13.29 6.75 3.91
N TYR A 17 13.00 7.75 3.07
CA TYR A 17 12.22 7.55 1.85
C TYR A 17 12.92 6.53 0.94
N GLY A 18 12.27 5.39 0.72
CA GLY A 18 12.81 4.29 -0.08
C GLY A 18 13.83 3.38 0.60
N LYS A 19 14.23 3.61 1.85
CA LYS A 19 15.17 2.73 2.58
C LYS A 19 14.50 1.56 3.30
N SER A 20 13.19 1.65 3.51
CA SER A 20 12.38 0.60 4.14
C SER A 20 11.02 0.53 3.47
N PHE A 21 10.94 -0.14 2.31
CA PHE A 21 9.67 -0.51 1.69
C PHE A 21 9.67 -2.03 1.43
N PRO A 22 8.88 -2.81 2.19
CA PRO A 22 8.92 -4.25 2.15
C PRO A 22 7.85 -4.76 1.17
N PHE A 23 8.11 -4.62 -0.12
CA PHE A 23 7.46 -5.49 -1.10
C PHE A 23 8.35 -6.70 -1.30
N LEU A 24 8.50 -7.50 -0.24
CA LEU A 24 8.94 -8.88 -0.43
C LEU A 24 7.82 -9.61 -1.18
N PRO A 25 8.13 -10.49 -2.15
CA PRO A 25 7.12 -11.24 -2.87
C PRO A 25 6.26 -12.02 -1.88
N ARG A 26 4.98 -11.66 -1.78
CA ARG A 26 4.04 -12.25 -0.81
C ARG A 26 3.31 -13.42 -1.41
N LYS A 27 2.90 -14.37 -0.58
CA LYS A 27 2.00 -15.44 -1.04
C LYS A 27 0.65 -14.83 -1.46
N ALA A 28 0.05 -15.36 -2.52
CA ALA A 28 -1.26 -14.88 -3.00
C ALA A 28 -2.35 -14.92 -1.91
N SER A 29 -2.27 -15.88 -0.98
CA SER A 29 -3.16 -15.97 0.18
C SER A 29 -3.05 -14.78 1.16
N VAL A 30 -1.87 -14.19 1.29
CA VAL A 30 -1.64 -13.01 2.16
C VAL A 30 -2.17 -11.75 1.46
N ARG A 31 -1.92 -11.60 0.16
CA ARG A 31 -2.47 -10.52 -0.66
C ARG A 31 -4.00 -10.45 -0.60
N ASN A 32 -4.68 -11.60 -0.65
CA ASN A 32 -6.13 -11.63 -0.51
C ASN A 32 -6.60 -11.15 0.88
N LYS A 33 -5.87 -11.48 1.95
CA LYS A 33 -6.20 -11.02 3.31
C LYS A 33 -5.98 -9.52 3.48
N GLU A 34 -4.93 -8.97 2.89
CA GLU A 34 -4.68 -7.52 2.83
C GLU A 34 -5.82 -6.80 2.11
N VAL A 35 -6.16 -7.24 0.90
CA VAL A 35 -7.28 -6.69 0.11
C VAL A 35 -8.58 -6.75 0.92
N TRP A 36 -8.87 -7.88 1.56
CA TRP A 36 -10.04 -8.01 2.42
C TRP A 36 -10.02 -7.08 3.64
N ALA A 37 -8.86 -6.82 4.23
CA ALA A 37 -8.74 -5.87 5.34
C ALA A 37 -9.13 -4.44 4.88
N PHE A 38 -8.67 -4.03 3.69
CA PHE A 38 -9.08 -2.75 3.10
C PHE A 38 -10.58 -2.72 2.75
N ILE A 39 -11.11 -3.76 2.09
CA ILE A 39 -12.55 -3.85 1.75
C ILE A 39 -13.39 -3.75 3.02
N LYS A 40 -13.04 -4.50 4.07
CA LYS A 40 -13.78 -4.52 5.33
C LYS A 40 -13.74 -3.17 6.03
N LEU A 41 -12.59 -2.49 6.05
CA LEU A 41 -12.49 -1.16 6.63
C LEU A 41 -13.32 -0.16 5.81
N GLN A 42 -13.18 -0.16 4.48
CA GLN A 42 -13.96 0.71 3.61
C GLN A 42 -15.47 0.48 3.75
N ALA A 43 -15.91 -0.78 3.81
CA ALA A 43 -17.31 -1.14 3.99
C ALA A 43 -17.90 -0.64 5.33
N LYS A 44 -17.08 -0.56 6.39
CA LYS A 44 -17.50 0.04 7.66
C LYS A 44 -17.73 1.55 7.55
N GLU A 45 -16.95 2.23 6.71
CA GLU A 45 -16.99 3.69 6.56
C GLU A 45 -18.08 4.14 5.60
N ILE A 46 -18.19 3.50 4.44
CA ILE A 46 -19.04 3.95 3.34
C ILE A 46 -20.17 2.98 2.98
N GLY A 47 -20.30 1.89 3.75
CA GLY A 47 -21.23 0.81 3.47
C GLY A 47 -20.69 -0.24 2.49
N LEU A 48 -21.27 -1.44 2.54
CA LEU A 48 -20.81 -2.59 1.75
C LEU A 48 -20.94 -2.38 0.24
N PHE A 49 -22.11 -1.91 -0.24
CA PHE A 49 -22.33 -1.75 -1.68
C PHE A 49 -21.40 -0.70 -2.31
N PRO A 50 -21.22 0.51 -1.73
CA PRO A 50 -20.27 1.47 -2.27
C PRO A 50 -18.82 0.99 -2.23
N ALA A 51 -18.43 0.25 -1.18
CA ALA A 51 -17.12 -0.38 -1.12
C ALA A 51 -16.93 -1.38 -2.27
N LEU A 52 -17.83 -2.35 -2.44
CA LEU A 52 -17.72 -3.33 -3.53
C LEU A 52 -17.70 -2.66 -4.92
N ALA A 53 -18.52 -1.63 -5.14
CA ALA A 53 -18.51 -0.87 -6.40
C ALA A 53 -17.16 -0.20 -6.66
N PHE A 54 -16.50 0.35 -5.63
CA PHE A 54 -15.15 0.89 -5.74
C PHE A 54 -14.15 -0.19 -6.19
N TRP A 55 -14.16 -1.36 -5.54
CA TRP A 55 -13.23 -2.45 -5.83
C TRP A 55 -13.43 -3.04 -7.23
N ILE A 56 -14.68 -3.22 -7.66
CA ILE A 56 -15.01 -3.69 -9.01
C ILE A 56 -14.58 -2.68 -10.07
N ALA A 57 -14.75 -1.37 -9.81
CA ALA A 57 -14.38 -0.32 -10.75
C ALA A 57 -12.86 -0.05 -10.79
N MET A 58 -12.11 -0.54 -9.80
CA MET A 58 -10.70 -0.20 -9.62
C MET A 58 -9.82 -0.53 -10.82
N PRO A 59 -9.89 -1.73 -11.46
CA PRO A 59 -9.03 -2.06 -12.60
C PRO A 59 -9.16 -1.04 -13.75
N PHE A 60 -10.38 -0.54 -13.96
CA PHE A 60 -10.67 0.46 -14.99
C PHE A 60 -10.16 1.87 -14.63
N ARG A 61 -9.95 2.15 -13.34
CA ARG A 61 -9.45 3.44 -12.84
C ARG A 61 -7.92 3.50 -12.76
N LEU A 62 -7.25 2.36 -12.68
CA LEU A 62 -5.78 2.28 -12.58
C LEU A 62 -5.07 2.97 -13.75
N GLY A 63 -5.58 2.79 -14.97
CA GLY A 63 -5.00 3.43 -16.17
C GLY A 63 -4.95 4.96 -16.07
N GLY A 64 -5.99 5.57 -15.48
CA GLY A 64 -6.03 7.01 -15.22
C GLY A 64 -4.97 7.47 -14.23
N VAL A 65 -4.75 6.69 -13.16
CA VAL A 65 -3.71 6.97 -12.16
C VAL A 65 -2.31 6.86 -12.77
N TYR A 66 -2.03 5.81 -13.56
CA TYR A 66 -0.74 5.67 -14.22
C TYR A 66 -0.45 6.79 -15.20
N ARG A 67 -1.47 7.29 -15.89
CA ARG A 67 -1.31 8.42 -16.80
C ARG A 67 -1.08 9.73 -16.05
N GLN A 68 -1.89 10.00 -15.02
CA GLN A 68 -1.84 11.25 -14.26
C GLN A 68 -0.54 11.39 -13.45
N TYR A 69 -0.02 10.29 -12.91
CA TYR A 69 1.16 10.27 -12.04
C TYR A 69 2.33 9.52 -12.69
N LYS A 70 2.47 9.62 -14.02
CA LYS A 70 3.42 8.81 -14.80
C LYS A 70 4.83 8.84 -14.22
N GLU A 71 5.39 10.02 -13.97
CA GLU A 71 6.75 10.20 -13.46
C GLU A 71 6.96 9.53 -12.09
N GLY A 72 6.05 9.79 -11.13
CA GLY A 72 6.12 9.17 -9.80
C GLY A 72 5.93 7.65 -9.84
N MET A 73 5.06 7.15 -10.73
CA MET A 73 4.83 5.73 -10.94
C MET A 73 6.04 5.03 -11.58
N ASP A 74 6.71 5.68 -12.52
CA ASP A 74 7.90 5.15 -13.16
C ASP A 74 9.10 5.16 -12.20
N LEU A 75 9.22 6.19 -11.34
CA LEU A 75 10.17 6.21 -10.24
C LEU A 75 9.93 5.06 -9.26
N MET A 76 8.67 4.84 -8.86
CA MET A 76 8.28 3.74 -7.97
C MET A 76 8.65 2.39 -8.57
N LYS A 77 8.34 2.16 -9.86
CA LYS A 77 8.71 0.93 -10.57
C LYS A 77 10.22 0.74 -10.64
N LYS A 78 10.97 1.79 -10.97
CA LYS A 78 12.43 1.73 -11.10
C LYS A 78 13.10 1.40 -9.76
N SER A 79 12.58 1.96 -8.67
CA SER A 79 13.19 1.86 -7.34
C SER A 79 12.77 0.61 -6.58
N PHE A 80 11.52 0.16 -6.76
CA PHE A 80 10.91 -0.90 -5.92
C PHE A 80 10.21 -2.01 -6.72
N GLY A 81 10.23 -1.95 -8.06
CA GLY A 81 9.62 -2.97 -8.91
C GLY A 81 8.15 -2.73 -9.26
N ALA A 82 7.63 -3.60 -10.12
CA ALA A 82 6.28 -3.45 -10.69
C ALA A 82 5.16 -3.65 -9.65
N GLU A 83 5.36 -4.54 -8.67
CA GLU A 83 4.40 -4.79 -7.60
C GLU A 83 4.19 -3.56 -6.73
N ALA A 84 5.28 -2.91 -6.30
CA ALA A 84 5.24 -1.64 -5.57
C ALA A 84 4.47 -0.55 -6.34
N LYS A 85 4.69 -0.44 -7.66
CA LYS A 85 3.93 0.49 -8.51
C LYS A 85 2.42 0.22 -8.49
N MET A 86 2.03 -1.05 -8.56
CA MET A 86 0.61 -1.44 -8.52
C MET A 86 -0.02 -1.13 -7.15
N GLU A 87 0.67 -1.46 -6.06
CA GLU A 87 0.18 -1.19 -4.70
C GLU A 87 0.08 0.32 -4.43
N TRP A 88 1.04 1.11 -4.89
CA TRP A 88 0.98 2.56 -4.76
C TRP A 88 -0.18 3.17 -5.54
N ALA A 89 -0.46 2.68 -6.75
CA ALA A 89 -1.62 3.13 -7.51
C ALA A 89 -2.95 2.78 -6.82
N PHE A 90 -3.02 1.61 -6.18
CA PHE A 90 -4.16 1.22 -5.36
C PHE A 90 -4.36 2.16 -4.16
N LEU A 91 -3.29 2.50 -3.44
CA LEU A 91 -3.35 3.44 -2.32
C LEU A 91 -3.83 4.83 -2.77
N ILE A 92 -3.35 5.33 -3.92
CA ILE A 92 -3.80 6.61 -4.48
C ILE A 92 -5.29 6.59 -4.80
N LEU A 93 -5.79 5.51 -5.44
CA LEU A 93 -7.22 5.40 -5.74
C LEU A 93 -8.07 5.40 -4.48
N THR A 94 -7.64 4.68 -3.46
CA THR A 94 -8.33 4.57 -2.18
C THR A 94 -8.32 5.91 -1.45
N TYR A 95 -7.17 6.58 -1.39
CA TYR A 95 -7.03 7.91 -0.83
C TYR A 95 -7.99 8.90 -1.51
N LYS A 96 -8.00 8.94 -2.84
CA LYS A 96 -8.88 9.86 -3.59
C LYS A 96 -10.37 9.57 -3.39
N ASP A 97 -10.77 8.30 -3.27
CA ASP A 97 -12.16 7.94 -3.01
C ASP A 97 -12.60 8.43 -1.63
N MET A 98 -11.76 8.26 -0.61
CA MET A 98 -12.04 8.74 0.75
C MET A 98 -11.98 10.27 0.84
N GLU A 99 -11.00 10.90 0.19
CA GLU A 99 -10.84 12.37 0.15
C GLU A 99 -12.07 13.04 -0.48
N LYS A 100 -12.62 12.44 -1.54
CA LYS A 100 -13.84 12.95 -2.20
C LYS A 100 -15.07 12.89 -1.29
N ARG A 101 -15.15 11.92 -0.38
CA ARG A 101 -16.32 11.68 0.48
C ARG A 101 -16.26 12.44 1.80
N HIS A 102 -15.05 12.66 2.29
CA HIS A 102 -14.78 13.30 3.57
C HIS A 102 -13.84 14.49 3.30
N ASP A 103 -12.55 14.32 3.56
CA ASP A 103 -11.50 15.29 3.26
C ASP A 103 -10.12 14.60 3.22
N ALA A 104 -9.07 15.39 2.96
CA ALA A 104 -7.70 14.90 2.83
C ALA A 104 -7.13 14.31 4.13
N GLU A 105 -7.48 14.88 5.29
CA GLU A 105 -6.99 14.44 6.60
C GLU A 105 -7.60 13.08 6.94
N TYR A 106 -8.91 12.94 6.74
CA TYR A 106 -9.61 11.69 6.91
C TYR A 106 -9.10 10.60 5.97
N ALA A 107 -8.83 10.95 4.70
CA ALA A 107 -8.30 10.01 3.73
C ALA A 107 -6.91 9.49 4.12
N TYR A 108 -6.04 10.36 4.61
CA TYR A 108 -4.74 9.96 5.13
C TYR A 108 -4.86 9.00 6.31
N ASP A 109 -5.70 9.34 7.30
CA ASP A 109 -5.92 8.52 8.48
C ASP A 109 -6.58 7.18 8.14
N PHE A 110 -7.48 7.17 7.15
CA PHE A 110 -8.05 5.93 6.63
C PHE A 110 -6.97 5.01 6.04
N ILE A 111 -6.09 5.54 5.18
CA ILE A 111 -4.99 4.75 4.59
C ILE A 111 -4.09 4.18 5.68
N LYS A 112 -3.73 4.98 6.68
CA LYS A 112 -2.93 4.55 7.83
C LYS A 112 -3.61 3.38 8.57
N ARG A 113 -4.90 3.51 8.91
CA ARG A 113 -5.67 2.45 9.57
C ARG A 113 -5.78 1.19 8.70
N ALA A 114 -5.95 1.34 7.39
CA ALA A 114 -6.03 0.21 6.47
C ALA A 114 -4.70 -0.57 6.40
N ILE A 115 -3.58 0.13 6.32
CA ILE A 115 -2.24 -0.48 6.38
C ILE A 115 -2.03 -1.19 7.71
N GLN A 116 -2.39 -0.57 8.83
CA GLN A 116 -2.29 -1.18 10.16
C GLN A 116 -3.18 -2.43 10.29
N ALA A 117 -4.38 -2.42 9.70
CA ALA A 117 -5.27 -3.58 9.68
C ALA A 117 -4.75 -4.72 8.80
N ALA A 118 -3.99 -4.41 7.76
CA ALA A 118 -3.36 -5.39 6.87
C ALA A 118 -2.05 -5.96 7.45
N ALA A 119 -1.32 -5.15 8.23
CA ALA A 119 0.02 -5.47 8.75
C ALA A 119 0.15 -6.88 9.38
N PRO A 120 -0.78 -7.39 10.22
CA PRO A 120 -0.65 -8.72 10.81
C PRO A 120 -0.50 -9.85 9.79
N PHE A 121 -1.06 -9.70 8.58
CA PHE A 121 -0.93 -10.70 7.52
C PHE A 121 0.40 -10.59 6.79
N VAL A 122 0.92 -9.36 6.68
CA VAL A 122 2.13 -9.04 5.93
C VAL A 122 3.39 -9.37 6.73
N MET A 123 3.35 -9.12 8.04
CA MET A 123 4.50 -9.29 8.92
C MET A 123 5.01 -10.74 8.92
N ASN A 124 4.12 -11.74 8.85
CA ASN A 124 4.56 -13.14 8.80
C ASN A 124 5.38 -13.46 7.54
N ASP A 125 4.96 -12.96 6.37
CA ASP A 125 5.69 -13.15 5.11
C ASP A 125 6.96 -12.29 5.07
N MET A 126 6.98 -11.16 5.79
CA MET A 126 8.12 -10.25 5.82
C MET A 126 9.28 -10.73 6.70
N TYR A 127 8.97 -11.25 7.88
CA TYR A 127 9.99 -11.62 8.86
C TYR A 127 10.41 -13.09 8.75
N GLN A 128 9.71 -13.88 7.91
CA GLN A 128 10.04 -15.29 7.63
C GLN A 128 10.39 -16.09 8.90
N ALA A 129 9.74 -15.80 10.03
CA ALA A 129 10.14 -16.33 11.34
C ALA A 129 10.11 -17.87 11.38
N ASP A 130 9.26 -18.50 10.56
CA ASP A 130 9.20 -19.95 10.38
C ASP A 130 10.51 -20.56 9.84
N TYR A 131 11.36 -19.78 9.18
CA TYR A 131 12.67 -20.23 8.71
C TYR A 131 13.69 -20.29 9.84
N LEU A 132 13.53 -19.52 10.92
CA LEU A 132 14.40 -19.61 12.10
C LEU A 132 14.40 -21.01 12.71
N ALA A 133 13.29 -21.75 12.59
CA ALA A 133 13.17 -23.13 13.06
C ALA A 133 13.96 -24.15 12.20
N LYS A 134 14.55 -23.73 11.08
CA LYS A 134 15.30 -24.59 10.15
C LYS A 134 16.82 -24.44 10.28
N PHE A 135 17.30 -23.48 11.05
CA PHE A 135 18.72 -23.24 11.27
C PHE A 135 19.12 -23.63 12.69
N GLU A 136 20.31 -24.21 12.88
CA GLU A 136 20.86 -24.44 14.22
C GLU A 136 21.30 -23.12 14.87
N ASP A 137 21.82 -22.18 14.07
CA ASP A 137 22.07 -20.79 14.48
C ASP A 137 21.00 -19.87 13.85
N PRO A 138 20.16 -19.16 14.65
CA PRO A 138 19.12 -18.29 14.13
C PRO A 138 19.64 -17.09 13.32
N PHE A 139 20.94 -16.77 13.39
CA PHE A 139 21.54 -15.70 12.59
C PHE A 139 21.90 -16.13 11.15
N GLU A 140 21.95 -17.43 10.85
CA GLU A 140 22.15 -17.94 9.48
C GLU A 140 21.00 -17.57 8.53
N ALA A 141 19.82 -17.24 9.06
CA ALA A 141 18.67 -16.79 8.28
C ALA A 141 18.88 -15.41 7.62
N PHE A 142 19.94 -14.67 7.95
CA PHE A 142 20.21 -13.31 7.48
C PHE A 142 21.40 -13.18 6.51
N TRP A 143 22.05 -14.30 6.11
CA TRP A 143 23.15 -14.34 5.15
C TRP A 143 22.73 -14.99 3.82
#